data_AF-A0A523FJT8-F1
#
_entry.id   AF-A0A523FJT8-F1
#
_cell.length_a   1.000
_cell.length_b   1.000
_cell.length_c   1.000
_cell.angle_alpha   90.00
_cell.angle_beta   90.00
_cell.angle_gamma   90.00
#
_symmetry.space_group_name_H-M   'P 1'
#
loop_
_entity.id
_entity.type
_entity.pdbx_description
1 polymer ?
#
loop_
_entity_poly.entity_id
_entity_poly.type
_entity_poly.pdbx_seq_one_letter_code
_entity_poly.pdbx_strand_id
1 'polypeptide(L)'
;MTDKADKTRLDALDKRLEKAQVQKEAMSPKPKEKADSAFGQAYRIGMELVIAVVIGGFIGYLLDQWLGTAPWLMILFFFLGVAAGFMNVYKAAQKMGNHPPSEDQN
;
A
#
# COMPACT_ATOMS: atom_id res chain seq x y z
N MET A 1 11.59 -38.70 -29.86
CA MET A 1 11.54 -39.38 -28.54
C MET A 1 11.59 -38.39 -27.35
N THR A 2 11.57 -37.07 -27.59
CA THR A 2 11.76 -36.02 -26.57
C THR A 2 10.47 -35.58 -25.84
N ASP A 3 9.31 -35.72 -26.50
CA ASP A 3 7.99 -35.26 -26.01
C ASP A 3 7.58 -35.83 -24.64
N LYS A 4 7.94 -37.08 -24.33
CA LYS A 4 7.57 -37.72 -23.06
C LYS A 4 8.43 -37.24 -21.88
N ALA A 5 9.69 -36.92 -22.14
CA ALA A 5 10.62 -36.44 -21.12
C ALA A 5 10.29 -35.00 -20.70
N ASP A 6 9.84 -34.17 -21.65
CA ASP A 6 9.44 -32.79 -21.39
C ASP A 6 8.14 -32.72 -20.60
N LYS A 7 7.14 -33.54 -20.95
CA LYS A 7 5.89 -33.66 -20.17
C LYS A 7 6.13 -34.00 -18.70
N THR A 8 7.02 -34.97 -18.45
CA THR A 8 7.39 -35.39 -17.09
C THR A 8 8.04 -34.26 -16.28
N ARG A 9 8.81 -33.38 -16.92
CA ARG A 9 9.44 -32.22 -16.28
C ARG A 9 8.43 -31.12 -15.99
N LEU A 10 7.48 -30.89 -16.88
CA LEU A 10 6.39 -29.94 -16.69
C LEU A 10 5.48 -30.38 -15.53
N ASP A 11 5.08 -31.64 -15.48
CA ASP A 11 4.30 -32.19 -14.37
C ASP A 11 5.01 -32.05 -13.01
N ALA A 12 6.33 -32.19 -13.00
CA ALA A 12 7.14 -32.03 -11.79
C ALA A 12 7.30 -30.55 -11.38
N LEU A 13 7.27 -29.62 -12.33
CA LEU A 13 7.27 -28.18 -12.09
C LEU A 13 5.90 -27.72 -11.59
N ASP A 14 4.82 -28.18 -12.19
CA ASP A 14 3.44 -27.87 -11.78
C ASP A 14 3.20 -28.29 -10.33
N LYS A 15 3.60 -29.51 -9.96
CA LYS A 15 3.52 -29.98 -8.57
C LYS A 15 4.35 -29.16 -7.59
N ARG A 16 5.47 -28.58 -8.03
CA ARG A 16 6.32 -27.72 -7.20
C ARG A 16 5.74 -26.30 -7.08
N LEU A 17 5.18 -25.78 -8.17
CA LEU A 17 4.48 -24.50 -8.22
C LEU A 17 3.24 -24.54 -7.34
N GLU A 18 2.44 -25.60 -7.42
CA GLU A 18 1.25 -25.80 -6.59
C GLU A 18 1.63 -25.84 -5.09
N LYS A 19 2.67 -26.60 -4.72
CA LYS A 19 3.17 -26.64 -3.33
C LYS A 19 3.74 -25.30 -2.86
N ALA A 20 4.45 -24.60 -3.73
CA ALA A 20 5.01 -23.29 -3.41
C ALA A 20 3.92 -22.21 -3.32
N GLN A 21 2.87 -22.29 -4.15
CA GLN A 21 1.70 -21.42 -4.09
C GLN A 21 0.90 -21.68 -2.81
N VAL A 22 0.64 -22.94 -2.45
CA VAL A 22 -0.04 -23.31 -1.20
C VAL A 22 0.78 -22.88 0.02
N GLN A 23 2.12 -23.05 0.01
CA GLN A 23 2.98 -22.52 1.07
C GLN A 23 3.00 -20.99 1.10
N LYS A 24 2.98 -20.33 -0.06
CA LYS A 24 2.88 -18.87 -0.15
C LYS A 24 1.52 -18.38 0.34
N GLU A 25 0.43 -19.11 0.15
CA GLU A 25 -0.90 -18.78 0.72
C GLU A 25 -0.97 -19.04 2.22
N ALA A 26 -0.33 -20.11 2.72
CA ALA A 26 -0.29 -20.44 4.14
C ALA A 26 0.67 -19.54 4.95
N MET A 27 1.74 -19.04 4.31
CA MET A 27 2.77 -18.18 4.93
C MET A 27 2.64 -16.70 4.54
N SER A 28 1.79 -16.37 3.56
CA SER A 28 1.26 -15.01 3.50
C SER A 28 0.44 -14.84 4.76
N PRO A 29 0.73 -13.85 5.62
CA PRO A 29 -0.30 -13.40 6.54
C PRO A 29 -1.45 -13.01 5.62
N LYS A 30 -2.51 -13.85 5.56
CA LYS A 30 -3.80 -13.42 4.99
C LYS A 30 -3.98 -12.03 5.56
N PRO A 31 -4.03 -10.96 4.75
CA PRO A 31 -4.38 -9.65 5.26
C PRO A 31 -5.62 -9.95 6.08
N LYS A 32 -5.53 -9.83 7.41
CA LYS A 32 -6.66 -10.10 8.27
C LYS A 32 -7.79 -9.38 7.56
N GLU A 33 -8.85 -10.10 7.21
CA GLU A 33 -10.11 -9.53 6.79
C GLU A 33 -10.54 -8.64 7.97
N LYS A 34 -9.88 -7.49 8.10
CA LYS A 34 -10.38 -6.33 8.79
C LYS A 34 -11.55 -6.04 7.88
N ALA A 35 -12.74 -6.45 8.32
CA ALA A 35 -13.99 -6.12 7.68
C ALA A 35 -13.79 -4.80 6.96
N ASP A 36 -13.81 -4.84 5.62
CA ASP A 36 -13.64 -3.70 4.70
C ASP A 36 -14.86 -2.79 4.86
N SER A 37 -15.07 -2.36 6.10
CA SER A 37 -16.03 -1.38 6.49
C SER A 37 -15.49 -0.07 5.95
N ALA A 38 -16.38 0.70 5.33
CA ALA A 38 -16.08 2.06 4.90
C ALA A 38 -15.39 2.86 6.03
N PHE A 39 -15.73 2.57 7.29
CA PHE A 39 -15.08 3.13 8.46
C PHE A 39 -13.59 2.75 8.60
N GLY A 40 -13.23 1.47 8.48
CA GLY A 40 -11.83 1.02 8.56
C GLY A 40 -10.97 1.63 7.46
N GLN A 41 -11.53 1.78 6.25
CA GLN A 41 -10.85 2.41 5.14
C GLN A 41 -10.71 3.93 5.32
N ALA A 42 -11.78 4.61 5.74
CA ALA A 42 -11.75 6.03 6.07
C ALA A 42 -10.75 6.33 7.21
N TYR A 43 -10.73 5.50 8.25
CA TYR A 43 -9.78 5.61 9.36
C TYR A 43 -8.33 5.50 8.89
N ARG A 44 -8.03 4.50 8.05
CA ARG A 44 -6.69 4.34 7.48
C ARG A 44 -6.27 5.57 6.67
N ILE A 45 -7.14 6.05 5.79
CA ILE A 45 -6.89 7.22 4.95
C ILE A 45 -6.65 8.47 5.81
N GLY A 46 -7.46 8.65 6.87
CA GLY A 46 -7.27 9.73 7.84
C GLY A 46 -5.94 9.62 8.60
N MET A 47 -5.56 8.41 9.04
CA MET A 47 -4.30 8.18 9.72
C MET A 47 -3.09 8.43 8.82
N GLU A 48 -3.16 8.09 7.53
CA GLU A 48 -2.09 8.39 6.57
C GLU A 48 -1.84 9.90 6.45
N LEU A 49 -2.91 10.72 6.46
CA LEU A 49 -2.80 12.18 6.48
C LEU A 49 -2.14 12.69 7.76
N VAL A 50 -2.61 12.24 8.93
CA VAL A 50 -2.06 12.65 10.24
C VAL A 50 -0.58 12.27 10.35
N ILE A 51 -0.21 11.05 9.96
CA ILE A 51 1.17 10.57 10.01
C ILE A 51 2.07 11.40 9.09
N ALA A 52 1.63 11.72 7.88
CA ALA A 52 2.40 12.54 6.95
C ALA A 52 2.71 13.94 7.52
N VAL A 53 1.71 14.58 8.14
CA VAL A 53 1.88 15.90 8.78
C VAL A 53 2.78 15.82 10.00
N VAL A 54 2.60 14.81 10.86
CA VAL A 54 3.43 14.62 12.06
C VAL A 54 4.89 14.38 11.69
N ILE A 55 5.16 13.52 10.71
CA ILE A 55 6.53 13.26 10.24
C ILE A 55 7.13 14.52 9.62
N GLY A 56 6.39 15.22 8.76
CA GLY A 56 6.84 16.48 8.16
C GLY A 56 7.19 17.52 9.21
N GLY A 57 6.28 17.77 10.16
CA GLY A 57 6.52 18.69 11.28
C GLY A 57 7.68 18.26 12.17
N PHE A 58 7.81 16.97 12.48
CA PHE A 58 8.92 16.46 13.29
C PHE A 58 10.27 16.68 12.60
N ILE A 59 10.36 16.41 11.29
CA ILE A 59 11.56 16.69 10.50
C ILE A 59 11.82 18.20 10.45
N GLY A 60 10.81 19.00 10.15
CA GLY A 60 10.92 20.46 10.12
C GLY A 60 11.43 21.03 11.44
N TYR A 61 10.95 20.51 12.57
CA TYR A 61 11.39 20.89 13.91
C TYR A 61 12.87 20.58 14.16
N LEU A 62 13.29 19.34 13.84
CA LEU A 62 14.68 18.92 14.00
C LEU A 62 15.62 19.77 13.15
N LEU A 63 15.21 20.08 11.92
CA LEU A 63 15.98 20.93 11.01
C LEU A 63 16.05 22.36 11.53
N ASP A 64 14.92 22.92 11.97
CA ASP A 64 14.87 24.27 12.52
C ASP A 64 15.75 24.43 13.76
N GLN A 65 15.82 23.40 14.61
CA GLN A 65 16.67 23.41 15.79
C GLN A 65 18.16 23.27 15.45
N TRP A 66 18.49 22.52 14.39
CA TRP A 66 19.87 22.35 13.95
C TRP A 66 20.41 23.58 13.20
N LEU A 67 19.57 24.21 12.39
CA LEU A 67 19.92 25.37 11.55
C LEU A 67 19.65 26.71 12.25
N GLY A 68 18.94 26.72 13.39
CA GLY A 68 18.54 27.94 14.09
C GLY A 68 17.50 28.76 13.31
N THR A 69 16.79 28.15 12.36
CA THR A 69 15.82 28.80 11.47
C THR A 69 14.39 28.76 12.00
N ALA A 70 14.18 28.27 13.23
CA ALA A 70 12.86 28.10 13.82
C ALA A 70 12.00 29.39 13.74
N PRO A 71 10.74 29.34 13.25
CA PRO A 71 9.97 28.16 12.80
C PRO A 71 9.84 28.03 11.25
N TRP A 72 10.78 28.54 10.46
CA TRP A 72 10.62 28.62 9.00
C TRP A 72 10.60 27.25 8.31
N LEU A 73 11.50 26.33 8.66
CA LEU A 73 11.52 25.00 8.04
C LEU A 73 10.35 24.15 8.54
N MET A 74 9.94 24.29 9.81
CA MET A 74 8.70 23.73 10.32
C MET A 74 7.50 24.08 9.44
N ILE A 75 7.33 25.35 9.11
CA ILE A 75 6.21 25.82 8.27
C ILE A 75 6.31 25.21 6.87
N LEU A 76 7.50 25.24 6.25
CA LEU A 76 7.71 24.67 4.93
C LEU A 76 7.39 23.17 4.89
N PHE A 77 7.94 22.39 5.83
CA PHE A 77 7.74 20.95 5.92
C PHE A 77 6.32 20.58 6.36
N PHE A 78 5.64 21.43 7.12
CA PHE A 78 4.23 21.26 7.42
C PHE A 78 3.39 21.27 6.14
N PHE A 79 3.53 22.29 5.29
CA PHE A 79 2.83 22.34 4.00
C PHE A 79 3.22 21.18 3.09
N LEU A 80 4.50 20.81 3.08
CA LEU A 80 4.99 19.65 2.32
C LEU A 80 4.34 18.34 2.80
N GLY A 81 4.25 18.13 4.11
CA GLY A 81 3.63 16.95 4.72
C GLY A 81 2.14 16.90 4.45
N VAL A 82 1.44 18.03 4.54
CA VAL A 82 0.02 18.17 4.18
C VAL A 82 -0.19 17.83 2.70
N ALA A 83 0.62 18.40 1.79
CA ALA A 83 0.52 18.15 0.36
C ALA A 83 0.77 16.66 0.03
N ALA A 84 1.80 16.05 0.64
CA ALA A 84 2.10 14.63 0.47
C ALA A 84 0.96 13.74 0.99
N GLY A 85 0.38 14.08 2.15
CA GLY A 85 -0.77 13.38 2.69
C GLY A 85 -1.98 13.44 1.76
N PHE A 86 -2.33 14.63 1.27
CA PHE A 86 -3.42 14.78 0.27
C PHE A 86 -3.17 13.98 -1.00
N MET A 87 -1.92 13.94 -1.49
CA MET A 87 -1.57 13.19 -2.69
C MET A 87 -1.75 11.67 -2.49
N ASN A 88 -1.47 11.16 -1.28
CA ASN A 88 -1.78 9.77 -0.91
C ASN A 88 -3.28 9.51 -0.86
N VAL A 89 -4.06 10.39 -0.22
CA VAL A 89 -5.53 10.28 -0.13
C VAL A 89 -6.15 10.27 -1.52
N TYR A 90 -5.73 11.20 -2.39
CA TYR A 90 -6.24 11.31 -3.75
C TYR A 90 -5.95 10.04 -4.57
N LYS A 91 -4.74 9.50 -4.45
CA LYS A 91 -4.37 8.23 -5.09
C LYS A 91 -5.18 7.05 -4.56
N ALA A 92 -5.50 7.03 -3.26
CA ALA A 92 -6.38 6.01 -2.68
C ALA A 92 -7.81 6.11 -3.23
N ALA A 93 -8.34 7.33 -3.35
CA ALA A 93 -9.66 7.59 -3.90
C ALA A 93 -9.77 7.18 -5.39
N GLN A 94 -8.78 7.53 -6.22
CA GLN A 94 -8.77 7.13 -7.63
C GLN A 94 -8.79 5.60 -7.82
N LYS A 95 -8.05 4.86 -6.98
CA LYS A 95 -8.04 3.39 -7.05
C LYS A 95 -9.40 2.76 -6.78
N MET A 96 -10.25 3.41 -5.98
CA MET A 96 -11.61 2.94 -5.71
C MET A 96 -12.57 3.27 -6.86
N GLY A 97 -12.38 4.40 -7.54
CA GLY A 97 -13.21 4.82 -8.68
C GLY A 97 -12.94 4.07 -10.00
N ASN A 98 -11.84 3.32 -10.10
CA ASN A 98 -11.42 2.60 -11.30
C ASN A 98 -11.88 1.13 -11.37
N HIS A 99 -12.81 0.68 -10.52
CA HIS A 99 -13.51 -0.58 -10.77
C HIS A 99 -14.54 -0.34 -11.88
N PRO A 100 -14.36 -0.91 -13.09
CA PRO A 100 -15.41 -0.85 -14.11
C PRO A 100 -16.67 -1.52 -13.53
N PRO A 101 -17.87 -0.99 -13.80
CA PRO A 101 -19.09 -1.66 -13.39
C PRO A 101 -19.04 -3.08 -13.97
N SER A 102 -19.18 -4.08 -13.11
CA SER A 102 -19.36 -5.45 -13.56
C SER A 102 -20.58 -5.44 -14.48
N GLU A 103 -20.33 -5.70 -15.77
CA GLU A 103 -21.38 -6.01 -16.74
C GLU A 103 -22.25 -7.09 -16.12
N ASP A 104 -23.45 -6.66 -15.73
CA ASP A 104 -24.55 -7.53 -15.36
C ASP A 104 -24.89 -8.36 -16.61
N GLN A 105 -24.25 -9.53 -16.74
CA GLN A 105 -24.68 -10.57 -17.68
C GLN A 105 -26.06 -11.05 -17.24
N ASN A 106 -27.09 -10.63 -17.97
CA ASN A 106 -28.40 -11.28 -18.04
C ASN A 106 -28.77 -11.53 -19.49
#